data_AF-A0A077LMC9-F1
#
_entry.id   AF-A0A077LMC9-F1
#
_cell.length_a   1.000
_cell.length_b   1.000
_cell.length_c   1.000
_cell.angle_alpha   90.00
_cell.angle_beta   90.00
_cell.angle_gamma   90.00
#
_symmetry.space_group_name_H-M   'P 1'
#
loop_
_entity.id
_entity.type
_entity.pdbx_description
1 polymer ?
#
loop_
_entity_poly.entity_id
_entity_poly.type
_entity_poly.pdbx_seq_one_letter_code
_entity_poly.pdbx_strand_id
1 'polypeptide(L)'
;MSQVKIAYLEISGRMTGKTERLAEMASELAAQGRTVIFVVWSPRAVLDLGCRHPGLLVIADGQPLPAGVDPETAVWFYDEFDYLKSAVVRPGAYYSTTPRYLRVAGEPAADKDVLLQLLEANGYRYDRYVMPPYISSDGQFYREHRLNRTPEQFRMHMFGEFLS
;
A
#
# COMPACT_ATOMS: atom_id res chain seq x y z
N MET A 1 25.80 6.89 -0.55
CA MET A 1 24.77 6.87 0.51
C MET A 1 24.26 5.44 0.58
N SER A 2 24.15 4.84 1.77
CA SER A 2 23.54 3.51 1.89
C SER A 2 22.07 3.61 1.51
N GLN A 3 21.65 2.78 0.56
CA GLN A 3 20.27 2.71 0.09
C GLN A 3 19.34 2.38 1.27
N VAL A 4 18.28 3.18 1.47
CA VAL A 4 17.27 2.90 2.49
C VAL A 4 16.67 1.53 2.19
N LYS A 5 16.68 0.62 3.18
CA LYS A 5 16.13 -0.73 3.02
C LYS A 5 14.76 -0.79 3.68
N ILE A 6 13.71 -1.00 2.89
CA ILE A 6 12.36 -1.25 3.39
C ILE A 6 12.18 -2.73 3.77
N ALA A 7 11.11 -3.05 4.51
CA ALA A 7 10.82 -4.43 4.91
C ALA A 7 9.94 -5.16 3.88
N TYR A 8 8.98 -4.46 3.29
CA TYR A 8 7.98 -5.06 2.42
C TYR A 8 7.41 -4.08 1.39
N LEU A 9 7.15 -4.56 0.18
CA LEU A 9 6.47 -3.81 -0.87
C LEU A 9 5.54 -4.75 -1.65
N GLU A 10 4.24 -4.46 -1.61
CA GLU A 10 3.24 -5.09 -2.45
C GLU A 10 2.65 -4.06 -3.44
N ILE A 11 2.62 -4.43 -4.73
CA ILE A 11 1.94 -3.64 -5.77
C ILE A 11 1.00 -4.58 -6.54
N SER A 12 -0.28 -4.52 -6.17
CA SER A 12 -1.32 -5.41 -6.71
C SER A 12 -2.58 -4.65 -7.09
N GLY A 13 -3.41 -5.27 -7.92
CA GLY A 13 -4.73 -4.76 -8.27
C GLY A 13 -5.68 -4.60 -7.07
N ARG A 14 -6.88 -4.11 -7.34
CA ARG A 14 -7.98 -4.00 -6.38
C ARG A 14 -8.47 -5.40 -5.98
N MET A 15 -8.99 -5.48 -4.76
CA MET A 15 -9.66 -6.69 -4.22
C MET A 15 -8.77 -7.95 -4.15
N THR A 16 -7.46 -7.77 -3.99
CA THR A 16 -6.53 -8.90 -3.81
C THR A 16 -6.27 -9.26 -2.35
N GLY A 17 -6.89 -8.54 -1.39
CA GLY A 17 -6.67 -8.72 0.05
C GLY A 17 -5.45 -8.00 0.63
N LYS A 18 -4.86 -7.03 -0.09
CA LYS A 18 -3.63 -6.33 0.35
C LYS A 18 -3.73 -5.73 1.75
N THR A 19 -4.79 -4.95 1.98
CA THR A 19 -5.00 -4.26 3.26
C THR A 19 -5.08 -5.26 4.42
N GLU A 20 -5.71 -6.42 4.21
CA GLU A 20 -5.80 -7.46 5.23
C GLU A 20 -4.44 -8.09 5.52
N ARG A 21 -3.71 -8.54 4.48
CA ARG A 21 -2.34 -9.06 4.64
C ARG A 21 -1.42 -8.06 5.34
N LEU A 22 -1.51 -6.79 4.95
CA LEU A 22 -0.71 -5.72 5.54
C LEU A 22 -1.06 -5.53 7.03
N ALA A 23 -2.35 -5.61 7.39
CA ALA A 23 -2.82 -5.49 8.76
C ALA A 23 -2.51 -6.73 9.62
N GLU A 24 -2.50 -7.93 9.04
CA GLU A 24 -2.04 -9.16 9.70
C GLU A 24 -0.56 -9.04 10.09
N MET A 25 0.30 -8.65 9.14
CA MET A 25 1.72 -8.40 9.42
C MET A 25 1.93 -7.32 10.50
N ALA A 26 1.15 -6.24 10.45
CA ALA A 26 1.17 -5.19 11.46
C ALA A 26 0.77 -5.72 12.84
N SER A 27 -0.28 -6.55 12.90
CA SER A 27 -0.81 -7.12 14.13
C SER A 27 0.16 -8.11 14.75
N GLU A 28 0.85 -8.92 13.94
CA GLU A 28 1.90 -9.81 14.41
C GLU A 28 3.06 -9.05 15.08
N LEU A 29 3.53 -7.95 14.46
CA LEU A 29 4.58 -7.13 15.07
C LEU A 29 4.09 -6.42 16.35
N ALA A 30 2.85 -5.93 16.36
CA ALA A 30 2.26 -5.33 17.55
C ALA A 30 2.14 -6.36 18.70
N ALA A 31 1.75 -7.60 18.40
CA ALA A 31 1.69 -8.70 19.37
C ALA A 31 3.06 -9.08 19.94
N GLN A 32 4.15 -8.81 19.21
CA GLN A 32 5.53 -8.95 19.68
C GLN A 32 6.00 -7.75 20.53
N GLY A 33 5.13 -6.80 20.84
CA GLY A 33 5.43 -5.61 21.63
C GLY A 33 6.10 -4.49 20.85
N ARG A 34 6.11 -4.53 19.51
CA ARG A 34 6.63 -3.43 18.69
C ARG A 34 5.59 -2.31 18.64
N THR A 35 6.06 -1.06 18.72
CA THR A 35 5.23 0.09 18.37
C THR A 35 5.00 0.10 16.86
N VAL A 36 3.76 -0.09 16.43
CA VAL A 36 3.36 -0.13 15.02
C VAL A 36 2.46 1.05 14.71
N ILE A 37 2.70 1.74 13.59
CA ILE A 37 1.85 2.80 13.07
C ILE A 37 1.31 2.36 11.72
N PHE A 38 -0.01 2.28 11.59
CA PHE A 38 -0.69 1.91 10.36
C PHE A 38 -1.38 3.11 9.74
N VAL A 39 -0.91 3.56 8.57
CA VAL A 39 -1.41 4.75 7.88
C VAL A 39 -2.38 4.35 6.77
N VAL A 40 -3.57 4.95 6.79
CA VAL A 40 -4.60 4.78 5.77
C VAL A 40 -5.06 6.12 5.19
N TRP A 41 -5.62 6.10 4.00
CA TRP A 41 -5.96 7.32 3.24
C TRP A 41 -7.10 8.17 3.83
N SER A 42 -7.97 7.63 4.71
CA SER A 42 -9.12 8.37 5.23
C SER A 42 -9.53 8.00 6.66
N PRO A 43 -10.18 8.92 7.41
CA PRO A 43 -10.72 8.63 8.74
C PRO A 43 -11.74 7.48 8.76
N ARG A 44 -12.49 7.29 7.67
CA ARG A 44 -13.41 6.15 7.57
C ARG A 44 -12.67 4.81 7.55
N ALA A 45 -11.53 4.76 6.84
CA ALA A 45 -10.68 3.58 6.83
C ALA A 45 -10.03 3.32 8.19
N VAL A 46 -9.73 4.37 8.96
CA VAL A 46 -9.25 4.24 10.36
C VAL A 46 -10.27 3.50 11.21
N LEU A 47 -11.54 3.91 11.15
CA LEU A 47 -12.62 3.27 11.92
C LEU A 47 -12.82 1.81 11.50
N ASP A 48 -12.92 1.56 10.20
CA ASP A 48 -13.13 0.19 9.69
C ASP A 48 -11.98 -0.75 10.06
N LEU A 49 -10.74 -0.32 9.82
CA LEU A 49 -9.57 -1.13 10.11
C LEU A 49 -9.34 -1.31 11.62
N GLY A 50 -9.53 -0.25 12.40
CA GLY A 50 -9.44 -0.33 13.87
C GLY A 50 -10.49 -1.24 14.49
N CYS A 51 -11.70 -1.32 13.93
CA CYS A 51 -12.72 -2.28 14.37
C CYS A 51 -12.31 -3.73 14.07
N ARG A 52 -11.70 -3.99 12.91
CA ARG A 52 -11.23 -5.33 12.52
C ARG A 52 -9.95 -5.74 13.26
N HIS A 53 -9.11 -4.77 13.61
CA HIS A 53 -7.79 -4.96 14.22
C HIS A 53 -7.62 -4.05 15.46
N PRO A 54 -8.31 -4.33 16.58
CA PRO A 54 -8.40 -3.41 17.73
C PRO A 54 -7.08 -3.16 18.48
N GLY A 55 -6.04 -3.97 18.22
CA GLY A 55 -4.69 -3.77 18.78
C GLY A 55 -3.78 -2.85 17.97
N LEU A 56 -4.20 -2.41 16.78
CA LEU A 56 -3.39 -1.57 15.91
C LEU A 56 -3.64 -0.09 16.16
N LEU A 57 -2.55 0.67 16.26
CA LEU A 57 -2.61 2.12 16.11
C LEU A 57 -2.78 2.45 14.62
N VAL A 58 -4.03 2.71 14.22
CA VAL A 58 -4.38 3.14 12.87
C VAL A 58 -4.60 4.66 12.85
N ILE A 59 -3.98 5.34 11.88
CA ILE A 59 -4.12 6.79 11.69
C ILE A 59 -4.46 7.14 10.24
N ALA A 60 -5.17 8.25 10.04
CA ALA A 60 -5.43 8.78 8.71
C ALA A 60 -4.19 9.52 8.16
N ASP A 61 -4.09 9.63 6.84
CA ASP A 61 -3.06 10.42 6.16
C ASP A 61 -2.99 11.86 6.71
N GLY A 62 -1.80 12.25 7.18
CA GLY A 62 -1.56 13.57 7.77
C GLY A 62 -2.11 13.77 9.19
N GLN A 63 -2.72 12.75 9.80
CA GLN A 63 -3.13 12.81 11.21
C GLN A 63 -1.88 12.83 12.13
N PRO A 64 -1.85 13.71 13.15
CA PRO A 64 -0.79 13.69 14.16
C PRO A 64 -0.75 12.38 14.94
N LEU A 65 0.45 11.95 15.33
CA LEU A 65 0.62 10.78 16.19
C LEU A 65 0.13 11.05 17.62
N PRO A 66 -0.41 10.03 18.31
CA PRO A 66 -0.71 10.14 19.74
C PRO A 66 0.54 10.48 20.56
N ALA A 67 0.32 11.13 21.71
CA ALA A 67 1.41 11.45 22.63
C ALA A 67 2.13 10.17 23.10
N GLY A 68 3.46 10.23 23.18
CA GLY A 68 4.31 9.11 23.62
C GLY A 68 4.70 8.12 22.52
N VAL A 69 4.18 8.27 21.30
CA VAL A 69 4.63 7.50 20.14
C VAL A 69 5.81 8.22 19.50
N ASP A 70 6.99 7.58 19.52
CA ASP A 70 8.16 8.07 18.82
C ASP A 70 8.16 7.59 17.35
N PRO A 71 8.04 8.49 16.36
CA PRO A 71 8.00 8.12 14.94
C PRO A 71 9.28 7.45 14.43
N GLU A 72 10.42 7.69 15.08
CA GLU A 72 11.73 7.20 14.61
C GLU A 72 12.03 5.77 15.05
N THR A 73 11.36 5.30 16.12
CA THR A 73 11.52 3.93 16.64
C THR A 73 10.35 3.01 16.31
N ALA A 74 9.24 3.57 15.81
CA ALA A 74 8.07 2.81 15.38
C ALA A 74 8.26 2.08 14.03
N VAL A 75 7.53 0.98 13.84
CA VAL A 75 7.42 0.29 12.56
C VAL A 75 6.23 0.83 11.79
N TRP A 76 6.47 1.31 10.57
CA TRP A 76 5.45 1.96 9.75
C TRP A 76 4.85 1.03 8.71
N PHE A 77 3.53 1.09 8.59
CA PHE A 77 2.74 0.42 7.56
C PHE A 77 1.95 1.47 6.79
N TYR A 78 2.06 1.46 5.46
CA TYR A 78 1.36 2.39 4.57
C TYR A 78 0.46 1.62 3.61
N ASP A 79 -0.85 1.75 3.80
CA ASP A 79 -1.86 1.17 2.90
C ASP A 79 -2.26 2.17 1.81
N GLU A 80 -2.39 1.66 0.58
CA GLU A 80 -2.63 2.47 -0.63
C GLU A 80 -1.69 3.68 -0.72
N PHE A 81 -0.39 3.45 -0.48
CA PHE A 81 0.62 4.50 -0.30
C PHE A 81 0.72 5.48 -1.48
N ASP A 82 0.43 5.05 -2.72
CA ASP A 82 0.51 5.88 -3.94
C ASP A 82 -0.58 6.99 -3.96
N TYR A 83 -1.51 6.93 -3.01
CA TYR A 83 -2.55 7.94 -2.78
C TYR A 83 -2.28 8.83 -1.55
N LEU A 84 -1.36 8.46 -0.67
CA LEU A 84 -1.07 9.18 0.58
C LEU A 84 -0.14 10.36 0.31
N LYS A 85 -0.47 11.53 0.87
CA LYS A 85 0.38 12.73 0.77
C LYS A 85 1.55 12.69 1.75
N SER A 86 1.41 11.96 2.85
CA SER A 86 2.45 11.81 3.88
C SER A 86 3.36 10.60 3.69
N ALA A 87 3.12 9.78 2.66
CA ALA A 87 3.97 8.62 2.40
C ALA A 87 5.39 9.07 2.06
N VAL A 88 6.35 8.46 2.76
CA VAL A 88 7.78 8.64 2.56
C VAL A 88 8.47 7.28 2.71
N VAL A 89 9.63 7.12 2.07
CA VAL A 89 10.43 5.91 2.20
C VAL A 89 11.09 5.87 3.58
N ARG A 90 10.76 4.87 4.40
CA ARG A 90 11.27 4.69 5.76
C ARG A 90 12.02 3.36 5.88
N PRO A 91 13.18 3.33 6.55
CA PRO A 91 13.86 2.08 6.86
C PRO A 91 12.94 1.08 7.58
N GLY A 92 12.90 -0.16 7.11
CA GLY A 92 12.12 -1.23 7.75
C GLY A 92 10.59 -1.11 7.68
N ALA A 93 10.05 -0.16 6.90
CA ALA A 93 8.61 0.02 6.76
C ALA A 93 7.99 -0.92 5.70
N TYR A 94 6.68 -1.06 5.77
CA TYR A 94 5.86 -1.94 4.96
C TYR A 94 4.89 -1.13 4.11
N TYR A 95 4.79 -1.47 2.83
CA TYR A 95 4.05 -0.69 1.85
C TYR A 95 3.16 -1.60 1.02
N SER A 96 1.89 -1.24 0.84
CA SER A 96 1.03 -1.86 -0.16
C SER A 96 0.26 -0.81 -0.96
N THR A 97 0.05 -1.04 -2.25
CA THR A 97 -0.79 -0.13 -3.05
C THR A 97 -1.42 -0.81 -4.25
N THR A 98 -2.53 -0.24 -4.69
CA THR A 98 -2.91 -0.21 -6.11
C THR A 98 -2.24 1.02 -6.73
N PRO A 99 -1.60 0.93 -7.89
CA PRO A 99 -1.02 2.11 -8.54
C PRO A 99 -2.08 3.19 -8.84
N ARG A 100 -1.74 4.45 -8.61
CA ARG A 100 -2.62 5.60 -8.86
C ARG A 100 -2.63 6.05 -10.32
N TYR A 101 -1.54 5.81 -11.05
CA TYR A 101 -1.36 6.11 -12.47
C TYR A 101 -0.25 5.23 -13.06
N LEU A 102 -0.23 5.13 -14.40
CA LEU A 102 0.88 4.52 -15.14
C LEU A 102 2.02 5.52 -15.30
N ARG A 103 3.25 5.05 -15.10
CA ARG A 103 4.49 5.80 -15.30
C ARG A 103 5.11 5.38 -16.64
N VAL A 104 5.73 6.31 -17.34
CA VAL A 104 6.40 6.02 -18.61
C VAL A 104 7.80 5.49 -18.35
N ALA A 105 8.13 4.32 -18.89
CA ALA A 105 9.45 3.74 -18.74
C ALA A 105 10.53 4.61 -19.43
N GLY A 106 11.60 4.93 -18.71
CA GLY A 106 12.70 5.75 -19.22
C GLY A 106 12.50 7.25 -19.09
N GLU A 107 11.31 7.71 -18.67
CA GLU A 107 11.13 9.09 -18.25
C GLU A 107 11.61 9.28 -16.80
N PRO A 108 12.21 10.44 -16.47
CA PRO A 108 12.56 10.76 -15.11
C PRO A 108 11.31 10.69 -14.22
N ALA A 109 11.43 9.98 -13.10
CA ALA A 109 10.45 10.05 -12.04
C ALA A 109 10.23 11.52 -11.64
N ALA A 110 8.98 11.90 -11.33
CA ALA A 110 8.80 13.12 -10.56
C ALA A 110 9.60 12.99 -9.26
N ASP A 111 10.24 14.06 -8.78
CA ASP A 111 11.11 14.06 -7.59
C ASP A 111 10.44 13.46 -6.32
N LYS A 112 9.11 13.30 -6.34
CA LYS A 112 8.28 12.79 -5.24
C LYS A 112 7.53 11.51 -5.59
N ASP A 113 7.94 10.78 -6.62
CA ASP A 113 7.31 9.51 -6.97
C ASP A 113 7.73 8.41 -5.98
N VAL A 114 6.97 8.29 -4.90
CA VAL A 114 7.23 7.33 -3.82
C VAL A 114 7.26 5.89 -4.32
N LEU A 115 6.45 5.50 -5.30
CA LEU A 115 6.45 4.14 -5.82
C LEU A 115 7.80 3.78 -6.45
N LEU A 116 8.36 4.67 -7.28
CA LEU A 116 9.65 4.44 -7.92
C LEU A 116 10.80 4.45 -6.88
N GLN A 117 10.75 5.35 -5.90
CA GLN A 117 11.69 5.35 -4.79
C GLN A 117 11.63 4.06 -3.95
N LEU A 118 10.44 3.50 -3.73
CA LEU A 118 10.26 2.23 -3.02
C LEU A 118 10.76 1.04 -3.83
N LEU A 119 10.54 1.02 -5.15
CA LEU A 119 11.12 0.01 -6.02
C LEU A 119 12.65 0.02 -5.92
N GLU A 120 13.26 1.21 -6.05
CA GLU A 120 14.70 1.34 -5.85
C GLU A 120 15.10 0.84 -4.47
N ALA A 121 14.50 1.35 -3.39
CA ALA A 121 14.78 0.95 -2.01
C ALA A 121 14.67 -0.57 -1.75
N ASN A 122 13.85 -1.29 -2.54
CA ASN A 122 13.67 -2.73 -2.45
C ASN A 122 14.44 -3.52 -3.52
N GLY A 123 15.39 -2.91 -4.22
CA GLY A 123 16.18 -3.58 -5.28
C GLY A 123 15.32 -4.05 -6.44
N TYR A 124 14.29 -3.27 -6.79
CA TYR A 124 13.28 -3.53 -7.82
C TYR A 124 12.46 -4.80 -7.60
N ARG A 125 12.38 -5.28 -6.35
CA ARG A 125 11.53 -6.41 -5.97
C ARG A 125 10.23 -5.91 -5.35
N TYR A 126 9.16 -6.64 -5.59
CA TYR A 126 7.87 -6.41 -4.94
C TYR A 126 7.02 -7.68 -5.07
N ASP A 127 6.09 -7.84 -4.16
CA ASP A 127 5.06 -8.87 -4.25
C ASP A 127 3.91 -8.38 -5.12
N ARG A 128 3.33 -9.31 -5.88
CA ARG A 128 2.11 -9.07 -6.65
C ARG A 128 1.17 -10.24 -6.49
N TYR A 129 -0.06 -9.91 -6.16
CA TYR A 129 -1.17 -10.84 -6.08
C TYR A 129 -2.21 -10.46 -7.14
N VAL A 130 -2.91 -11.46 -7.65
CA VAL A 130 -3.99 -11.27 -8.63
C VAL A 130 -5.25 -11.87 -8.07
N MET A 131 -6.37 -11.17 -8.25
CA MET A 131 -7.66 -11.76 -7.92
C MET A 131 -7.93 -12.89 -8.92
N PRO A 132 -8.20 -14.12 -8.48
CA PRO A 132 -8.54 -15.17 -9.42
C PRO A 132 -9.87 -14.85 -10.12
N PRO A 133 -9.98 -15.05 -11.44
CA PRO A 133 -11.13 -14.63 -12.23
C PRO A 133 -12.44 -15.33 -11.86
N TYR A 134 -12.36 -16.47 -11.18
CA TYR A 134 -13.50 -17.25 -10.70
C TYR A 134 -14.05 -16.78 -9.34
N ILE A 135 -13.35 -15.89 -8.61
CA ILE A 135 -13.82 -15.39 -7.30
C ILE A 135 -14.94 -14.35 -7.46
N SER A 136 -14.98 -13.62 -8.57
CA SER A 136 -16.22 -12.93 -8.97
C SER A 136 -17.09 -13.93 -9.72
N SER A 137 -18.32 -14.18 -9.27
CA SER A 137 -19.33 -14.94 -10.00
C SER A 137 -19.28 -14.61 -11.51
N ASP A 138 -18.93 -15.60 -12.33
CA ASP A 138 -18.79 -15.54 -13.80
C ASP A 138 -17.84 -14.47 -14.38
N GLY A 139 -16.85 -14.02 -13.61
CA GLY A 139 -15.93 -12.97 -14.06
C GLY A 139 -16.60 -11.59 -14.19
N GLN A 140 -17.80 -11.42 -13.61
CA GLN A 140 -18.61 -10.21 -13.73
C GLN A 140 -17.81 -8.96 -13.31
N PHE A 141 -17.03 -9.06 -12.24
CA PHE A 141 -16.19 -7.96 -11.77
C PHE A 141 -15.19 -7.49 -12.84
N TYR A 142 -14.50 -8.44 -13.49
CA TYR A 142 -13.57 -8.14 -14.57
C TYR A 142 -14.28 -7.51 -15.78
N ARG A 143 -15.47 -8.03 -16.14
CA ARG A 143 -16.25 -7.51 -17.27
C ARG A 143 -16.75 -6.09 -16.99
N GLU A 144 -17.34 -5.85 -15.83
CA GLU A 144 -17.82 -4.54 -15.41
C GLU A 144 -16.69 -3.51 -15.35
N HIS A 145 -15.54 -3.89 -14.78
CA HIS A 145 -14.36 -3.04 -14.78
C HIS A 145 -13.88 -2.75 -16.21
N ARG A 146 -13.90 -3.74 -17.11
CA ARG A 146 -13.46 -3.55 -18.49
C ARG A 146 -14.37 -2.61 -19.28
N LEU A 147 -15.68 -2.68 -19.05
CA LEU A 147 -16.70 -1.85 -19.73
C LEU A 147 -16.68 -0.40 -19.27
N ASN A 148 -16.38 -0.16 -17.98
CA ASN A 148 -16.51 1.17 -17.36
C ASN A 148 -15.18 1.92 -17.19
N ARG A 149 -14.08 1.40 -17.74
CA ARG A 149 -12.73 1.96 -17.56
C ARG A 149 -11.96 2.04 -18.87
N THR A 150 -11.05 3.00 -18.97
CA THR A 150 -10.06 3.01 -20.05
C THR A 150 -9.17 1.76 -19.95
N PRO A 151 -8.52 1.33 -21.05
CA PRO A 151 -7.58 0.21 -21.01
C PRO A 151 -6.50 0.37 -19.93
N GLU A 152 -5.98 1.58 -19.73
CA GLU A 152 -4.99 1.89 -18.70
C GLU A 152 -5.55 1.72 -17.29
N GLN A 153 -6.71 2.33 -17.01
CA GLN A 153 -7.37 2.19 -15.72
C GLN A 153 -7.72 0.73 -15.40
N PHE A 154 -8.12 -0.04 -16.41
CA PHE A 154 -8.39 -1.47 -16.25
C PHE A 154 -7.12 -2.21 -15.85
N ARG A 155 -6.01 -2.02 -16.57
CA ARG A 155 -4.72 -2.68 -16.27
C ARG A 155 -4.20 -2.34 -14.87
N MET A 156 -4.24 -1.07 -14.50
CA MET A 156 -3.85 -0.64 -13.15
C MET A 156 -4.73 -1.28 -12.07
N HIS A 157 -6.06 -1.16 -12.21
CA HIS A 157 -6.98 -1.60 -11.18
C HIS A 157 -7.07 -3.13 -11.08
N MET A 158 -6.91 -3.86 -12.17
CA MET A 158 -7.10 -5.32 -12.17
C MET A 158 -5.79 -6.08 -12.00
N PHE A 159 -4.68 -5.55 -12.50
CA PHE A 159 -3.40 -6.24 -12.53
C PHE A 159 -2.30 -5.53 -11.73
N GLY A 160 -2.57 -4.34 -11.20
CA GLY A 160 -1.55 -3.56 -10.50
C GLY A 160 -0.42 -3.12 -11.43
N GLU A 161 -0.71 -2.92 -12.72
CA GLU A 161 0.25 -2.31 -13.65
C GLU A 161 0.52 -0.86 -13.24
N PHE A 162 1.80 -0.47 -13.25
CA PHE A 162 2.26 0.89 -12.91
C PHE A 162 3.24 1.45 -13.93
N LEU A 163 3.58 0.70 -14.98
CA LEU A 163 4.38 1.14 -16.11
C LEU A 163 3.55 1.04 -17.39
N SER A 164 3.68 2.02 -18.28
CA SER A 164 3.13 2.02 -19.64
C SER A 164 4.20 1.73 -20.67
#